data_AF-A0A7X8E9N2-F1
#
_entry.id   AF-A0A7X8E9N2-F1
#
_cell.length_a   1.000
_cell.length_b   1.000
_cell.length_c   1.000
_cell.angle_alpha   90.00
_cell.angle_beta   90.00
_cell.angle_gamma   90.00
#
_symmetry.space_group_name_H-M   'P 1'
#
loop_
_entity.id
_entity.type
_entity.pdbx_description
1 polymer ?
#
loop_
_entity_poly.entity_id
_entity_poly.type
_entity_poly.pdbx_seq_one_letter_code
_entity_poly.pdbx_strand_id
1 'polypeptide(L)'
;MDKSILISFFLGLVFGTTVSTSSYFIAGKVVRRLLEKKARNKNVLEMAVFAVRYITNIIALVLVRKNIPVLLGTAIGLTMIKNYLVYKTLSKKKG
;
A
#
# COMPACT_ATOMS: atom_id res chain seq x y z
N MET A 1 13.48 -25.47 5.75
CA MET A 1 12.99 -24.46 4.78
C MET A 1 14.18 -23.97 4.00
N ASP A 2 14.16 -24.09 2.67
CA ASP A 2 15.32 -23.71 1.85
C ASP A 2 15.61 -22.22 1.95
N LYS A 3 16.89 -21.86 2.04
CA LYS A 3 17.33 -20.45 2.12
C LYS A 3 16.80 -19.62 0.95
N SER A 4 16.64 -20.22 -0.23
CA SER A 4 16.07 -19.59 -1.43
C SER A 4 14.61 -19.17 -1.26
N ILE A 5 13.81 -19.97 -0.56
CA ILE A 5 12.40 -19.68 -0.26
C ILE A 5 12.32 -18.50 0.71
N LEU A 6 13.15 -18.51 1.75
CA LEU A 6 13.22 -17.43 2.73
C LEU A 6 13.60 -16.09 2.07
N ILE A 7 14.64 -16.10 1.22
CA ILE A 7 15.09 -14.90 0.49
C ILE A 7 14.00 -14.38 -0.45
N SER A 8 13.34 -15.28 -1.19
CA SER A 8 12.23 -14.92 -2.10
C SER A 8 11.06 -14.30 -1.35
N PHE A 9 10.72 -14.84 -0.18
CA PHE A 9 9.69 -14.27 0.69
C PHE A 9 10.04 -12.87 1.16
N PHE A 10 11.28 -12.65 1.65
CA PHE A 10 11.73 -11.33 2.08
C PHE A 10 11.78 -10.30 0.93
N LEU A 11 12.20 -10.73 -0.27
CA LEU A 11 12.14 -9.88 -1.47
C LEU A 11 10.71 -9.45 -1.76
N GLY A 12 9.75 -10.37 -1.68
CA GLY A 12 8.33 -10.05 -1.79
C GLY A 12 7.88 -9.06 -0.73
N LEU A 13 8.27 -9.27 0.52
CA LEU A 13 7.88 -8.42 1.65
C LEU A 13 8.40 -6.98 1.48
N VAL A 14 9.67 -6.81 1.12
CA VAL A 14 10.26 -5.50 0.84
C VAL A 14 9.60 -4.84 -0.36
N PHE A 15 9.35 -5.59 -1.44
CA PHE A 15 8.67 -5.09 -2.63
C PHE A 15 7.25 -4.59 -2.31
N GLY A 16 6.42 -5.43 -1.68
CA GLY A 16 5.06 -5.08 -1.29
C GLY A 16 5.00 -3.88 -0.36
N THR A 17 5.90 -3.81 0.63
CA THR A 17 6.01 -2.67 1.55
C THR A 17 6.38 -1.38 0.82
N THR A 18 7.34 -1.46 -0.11
CA THR A 18 7.81 -0.31 -0.88
C THR A 18 6.73 0.23 -1.82
N VAL A 19 6.02 -0.67 -2.52
CA VAL A 19 4.92 -0.30 -3.42
C VAL A 19 3.77 0.35 -2.65
N SER A 20 3.36 -0.24 -1.53
CA SER A 20 2.26 0.28 -0.72
C SER A 20 2.62 1.62 -0.04
N THR A 21 3.88 1.80 0.39
CA THR A 21 4.36 3.06 0.97
C THR A 21 4.40 4.17 -0.08
N SER A 22 4.99 3.89 -1.24
CA SER A 22 5.08 4.85 -2.35
C SER A 22 3.69 5.25 -2.83
N SER A 23 2.78 4.28 -2.99
CA SER A 23 1.39 4.52 -3.39
C SER A 23 0.67 5.41 -2.37
N TYR A 24 0.89 5.20 -1.06
CA TYR A 24 0.33 6.04 -0.02
C TYR A 24 0.88 7.47 -0.04
N PHE A 25 2.19 7.64 -0.24
CA PHE A 25 2.82 8.96 -0.27
C PHE A 25 2.37 9.78 -1.49
N ILE A 26 2.32 9.15 -2.66
CA ILE A 26 1.82 9.76 -3.90
C ILE A 26 0.35 10.13 -3.75
N ALA A 27 -0.48 9.19 -3.27
CA ALA A 27 -1.89 9.41 -2.98
C ALA A 27 -2.11 10.62 -2.06
N GLY A 28 -1.39 10.71 -0.93
CA GLY A 28 -1.49 11.81 0.01
C GLY A 28 -1.09 13.16 -0.60
N LYS A 29 -0.03 13.19 -1.41
CA LYS A 29 0.44 14.42 -2.08
C LYS A 29 -0.53 14.88 -3.17
N VAL A 30 -1.11 13.96 -3.92
CA VAL A 30 -2.12 14.24 -4.96
C VAL A 30 -3.42 14.75 -4.32
N VAL A 31 -3.93 14.06 -3.29
CA VAL A 31 -5.12 14.49 -2.54
C VAL A 31 -4.93 15.89 -1.98
N ARG A 32 -3.80 16.16 -1.33
CA ARG A 32 -3.52 17.47 -0.75
C ARG A 32 -3.50 18.59 -1.80
N ARG A 33 -2.81 18.38 -2.94
CA ARG A 33 -2.78 19.35 -4.05
C ARG A 33 -4.16 19.59 -4.68
N LEU A 34 -4.99 18.55 -4.77
CA LEU A 34 -6.33 18.65 -5.37
C LEU A 34 -7.35 19.29 -4.41
N LEU A 35 -7.26 18.98 -3.12
CA LEU A 35 -8.03 19.67 -2.07
C LEU A 35 -7.70 21.17 -2.02
N GLU A 36 -6.41 21.52 -2.10
CA GLU A 36 -5.94 22.92 -2.14
C GLU A 36 -6.41 23.67 -3.41
N LYS A 37 -6.55 22.99 -4.55
CA LYS A 37 -6.88 23.64 -5.84
C LYS A 37 -8.38 23.89 -6.11
N LYS A 38 -9.28 23.08 -5.56
CA LYS A 38 -10.76 23.15 -5.61
C LYS A 38 -11.29 21.72 -5.60
N ALA A 39 -11.69 21.17 -4.47
CA ALA A 39 -12.42 19.91 -4.46
C ALA A 39 -13.91 20.15 -4.17
N ARG A 40 -14.73 20.06 -5.22
CA ARG A 40 -16.20 20.10 -5.19
C ARG A 40 -16.84 18.89 -4.48
N ASN A 41 -16.07 17.90 -4.04
CA ASN A 41 -16.56 16.82 -3.17
C ASN A 41 -15.38 15.99 -2.63
N LYS A 42 -15.03 16.19 -1.35
CA LYS A 42 -13.92 15.48 -0.68
C LYS A 42 -14.06 13.95 -0.75
N ASN A 43 -15.29 13.45 -0.64
CA ASN A 43 -15.59 12.02 -0.62
C ASN A 43 -15.24 11.32 -1.95
N VAL A 44 -15.54 11.94 -3.09
CA VAL A 44 -15.25 11.36 -4.42
C VAL A 44 -13.75 11.28 -4.67
N LEU A 45 -13.01 12.30 -4.23
CA LEU A 45 -11.56 12.35 -4.38
C LEU A 45 -10.86 11.29 -3.52
N GLU A 46 -11.31 11.13 -2.27
CA GLU A 46 -10.81 10.07 -1.38
C GLU A 46 -11.11 8.68 -1.97
N MET A 47 -12.30 8.47 -2.52
CA MET A 47 -12.68 7.21 -3.14
C MET A 47 -11.82 6.89 -4.38
N ALA A 48 -11.57 7.87 -5.25
CA ALA A 48 -10.70 7.71 -6.41
C ALA A 48 -9.26 7.32 -6.02
N VAL A 49 -8.73 7.94 -4.96
CA VAL A 49 -7.39 7.65 -4.45
C VAL A 49 -7.31 6.26 -3.81
N PHE A 50 -8.34 5.84 -3.09
CA PHE A 50 -8.46 4.47 -2.61
C PHE A 50 -8.50 3.46 -3.76
N ALA A 51 -9.27 3.75 -4.81
CA ALA A 51 -9.36 2.90 -6.00
C ALA A 51 -7.99 2.74 -6.68
N VAL A 52 -7.27 3.83 -6.91
CA VAL A 52 -5.92 3.80 -7.50
C VAL A 52 -4.97 2.96 -6.65
N ARG A 53 -4.96 3.14 -5.31
CA ARG A 53 -4.15 2.30 -4.40
C ARG A 53 -4.50 0.82 -4.53
N TYR A 54 -5.78 0.49 -4.61
CA TYR A 54 -6.23 -0.90 -4.70
C TYR A 54 -5.79 -1.53 -6.03
N ILE A 55 -5.91 -0.78 -7.13
CA ILE A 55 -5.44 -1.19 -8.45
C ILE A 55 -3.92 -1.41 -8.42
N THR A 56 -3.14 -0.48 -7.86
CA THR A 56 -1.67 -0.64 -7.74
C THR A 56 -1.29 -1.87 -6.91
N ASN A 57 -1.99 -2.13 -5.81
CA ASN A 57 -1.77 -3.32 -4.99
C ASN A 57 -2.08 -4.61 -5.76
N ILE A 58 -3.17 -4.64 -6.53
CA ILE A 58 -3.53 -5.79 -7.38
C ILE A 58 -2.47 -6.00 -8.46
N ILE A 59 -2.03 -4.94 -9.14
CA ILE A 59 -0.97 -5.02 -10.16
C ILE A 59 0.31 -5.60 -9.55
N ALA A 60 0.69 -5.15 -8.35
CA ALA A 60 1.87 -5.66 -7.66
C ALA A 60 1.78 -7.17 -7.38
N LEU A 61 0.62 -7.67 -6.95
CA LEU A 61 0.37 -9.10 -6.74
C LEU A 61 0.41 -9.88 -8.07
N VAL A 62 -0.18 -9.35 -9.13
CA VAL A 62 -0.17 -9.98 -10.46
C VAL A 62 1.25 -10.07 -11.01
N LEU A 63 2.09 -9.08 -10.76
CA LEU A 63 3.47 -9.03 -11.26
C LEU A 63 4.35 -10.11 -10.63
N VAL A 64 4.13 -10.41 -9.35
CA VAL A 64 4.89 -11.44 -8.61
C VAL A 64 4.21 -12.82 -8.59
N ARG A 65 3.05 -12.99 -9.26
CA ARG A 65 2.21 -14.20 -9.18
C ARG A 65 2.92 -15.50 -9.55
N LYS A 66 3.99 -15.43 -10.34
CA LYS A 66 4.74 -16.60 -10.81
C LYS A 66 5.57 -17.25 -9.70
N ASN A 67 5.85 -16.55 -8.60
CA ASN A 67 6.68 -17.05 -7.50
C ASN A 67 5.89 -16.95 -6.17
N ILE A 68 5.40 -18.09 -5.69
CA ILE A 68 4.51 -18.18 -4.52
C ILE A 68 5.13 -17.56 -3.26
N PRO A 69 6.39 -17.86 -2.88
CA PRO A 69 7.05 -17.17 -1.76
C PRO A 69 7.06 -15.64 -1.89
N VAL A 70 7.39 -15.11 -3.07
CA VAL A 70 7.41 -13.66 -3.33
C VAL A 70 5.99 -13.08 -3.26
N LEU A 71 5.00 -13.80 -3.77
CA LEU A 71 3.59 -13.41 -3.71
C LEU A 71 3.10 -13.28 -2.27
N LEU A 72 3.38 -14.26 -1.42
CA LEU A 72 3.00 -14.25 0.00
C LEU A 72 3.69 -13.10 0.75
N GLY A 73 4.99 -12.91 0.53
CA GLY A 73 5.73 -11.77 1.09
C GLY A 73 5.12 -10.44 0.66
N THR A 74 4.83 -10.30 -0.64
CA THR A 74 4.23 -9.08 -1.21
C THR A 74 2.87 -8.79 -0.61
N ALA A 75 2.00 -9.79 -0.49
CA ALA A 75 0.69 -9.63 0.13
C ALA A 75 0.81 -9.12 1.59
N ILE A 76 1.72 -9.69 2.38
CA ILE A 76 1.97 -9.24 3.76
C ILE A 76 2.49 -7.80 3.77
N GLY A 77 3.49 -7.47 2.93
CA GLY A 77 4.06 -6.13 2.84
C GLY A 77 3.04 -5.07 2.42
N LEU A 78 2.16 -5.39 1.46
CA LEU A 78 1.07 -4.51 1.04
C LEU A 78 0.10 -4.18 2.20
N THR A 79 -0.09 -5.14 3.12
CA THR A 79 -1.02 -5.05 4.26
C THR A 79 -0.42 -4.27 5.45
N MET A 80 0.90 -4.34 5.66
CA MET A 80 1.59 -3.69 6.77
C MET A 80 1.32 -2.17 6.85
N ILE A 81 1.30 -1.46 5.71
CA ILE A 81 1.00 -0.02 5.69
C ILE A 81 -0.43 0.29 6.12
N LYS A 82 -1.41 -0.56 5.80
CA LYS A 82 -2.79 -0.36 6.24
C LYS A 82 -2.87 -0.44 7.77
N ASN A 83 -2.20 -1.43 8.36
CA ASN A 83 -2.15 -1.60 9.81
C ASN A 83 -1.37 -0.46 10.50
N TYR A 84 -0.25 -0.02 9.92
CA TYR A 84 0.51 1.12 10.45
C TYR A 84 -0.31 2.41 10.47
N LEU A 85 -1.06 2.69 9.40
CA LEU A 85 -1.92 3.88 9.32
C LEU A 85 -3.09 3.81 10.31
N VAL A 86 -3.74 2.65 10.43
CA VAL A 86 -4.80 2.44 11.42
C VAL A 86 -4.25 2.64 12.84
N TYR A 87 -3.11 2.03 13.15
CA TYR A 87 -2.44 2.18 14.45
C TYR A 87 -2.10 3.65 14.75
N LYS A 88 -1.50 4.37 13.78
CA LYS A 88 -1.17 5.79 13.92
C LYS A 88 -2.41 6.67 14.13
N THR A 89 -3.52 6.36 13.46
CA THR A 89 -4.78 7.12 13.57
C THR A 89 -5.49 6.85 14.91
N LEU A 90 -5.45 5.61 15.40
CA LEU A 90 -5.96 5.23 16.73
C LEU A 90 -5.13 5.84 17.87
N SER A 91 -3.80 5.87 17.72
CA SER A 91 -2.89 6.45 18.72
C SER A 91 -3.08 7.97 18.87
N LYS A 92 -3.37 8.69 17.78
CA LYS A 92 -3.70 10.13 17.80
C LYS A 92 -5.05 10.47 18.45
N LYS A 93 -5.94 9.50 18.65
CA LYS A 93 -7.27 9.73 19.24
C LYS A 93 -7.28 9.54 20.77
N LYS A 94 -6.16 9.11 21.35
CA LYS A 94 -5.97 8.81 22.78
C LYS A 94 -5.04 9.79 23.51
N GLY A 95 -4.56 10.84 22.86
CA GLY A 95 -3.83 11.95 23.48
C GLY A 95 -4.50 13.26 23.12
#